data_AF-A0AAW7Z9C6-F1
#
_entry.id   AF-A0AAW7Z9C6-F1
#
_cell.length_a   1.000
_cell.length_b   1.000
_cell.length_c   1.000
_cell.angle_alpha   90.00
_cell.angle_beta   90.00
_cell.angle_gamma   90.00
#
_symmetry.space_group_name_H-M   'P 1'
#
loop_
_entity.id
_entity.type
_entity.pdbx_description
1 polymer ?
#
loop_
_entity_poly.entity_id
_entity_poly.type
_entity_poly.pdbx_seq_one_letter_code
_entity_poly.pdbx_strand_id
1 'polypeptide(L)'
;MTNKINHLSSALNLLENTLGQELIKKEVHKIDGWNPEGAPNLHPLVLLWYKCREDLALGELTGSLPISGWVQETLELGNLLENLSSNPNYTQILQDLRNISTWEQTIQSLKQK
;
A
#
# COMPACT_ATOMS: atom_id res chain seq x y z
N MET A 1 -6.09 8.83 -20.06
CA MET A 1 -5.16 7.77 -19.60
C MET A 1 -4.33 8.21 -18.40
N THR A 2 -3.82 9.44 -18.38
CA THR A 2 -3.11 10.08 -17.23
C THR A 2 -3.85 9.96 -15.89
N ASN A 3 -5.19 9.93 -15.92
CA ASN A 3 -6.00 9.85 -14.72
C ASN A 3 -5.75 8.60 -13.86
N LYS A 4 -5.53 7.42 -14.47
CA LYS A 4 -5.30 6.19 -13.71
C LYS A 4 -3.92 6.13 -13.04
N ILE A 5 -2.89 6.63 -13.74
CA ILE A 5 -1.53 6.74 -13.19
C ILE A 5 -1.53 7.72 -12.02
N ASN A 6 -2.18 8.88 -12.17
CA ASN A 6 -2.32 9.86 -11.09
C ASN A 6 -3.11 9.30 -9.91
N HIS A 7 -4.20 8.56 -10.17
CA HIS A 7 -4.97 7.90 -9.11
C HIS A 7 -4.14 6.88 -8.34
N LEU A 8 -3.36 6.04 -9.04
CA LEU A 8 -2.46 5.07 -8.40
C LEU A 8 -1.38 5.79 -7.59
N SER A 9 -0.78 6.85 -8.14
CA SER A 9 0.21 7.68 -7.44
C SER A 9 -0.35 8.26 -6.14
N SER A 10 -1.56 8.83 -6.17
CA SER A 10 -2.24 9.36 -4.98
C SER A 10 -2.54 8.25 -3.95
N ALA A 11 -3.07 7.11 -4.39
CA ALA A 11 -3.36 5.98 -3.51
C ALA A 11 -2.08 5.43 -2.85
N LEU A 12 -0.99 5.34 -3.62
CA LEU A 12 0.30 4.88 -3.15
C LEU A 12 0.93 5.87 -2.15
N ASN A 13 0.78 7.17 -2.37
CA ASN A 13 1.19 8.20 -1.41
C ASN A 13 0.40 8.12 -0.09
N LEU A 14 -0.91 7.84 -0.14
CA LEU A 14 -1.70 7.60 1.07
C LEU A 14 -1.19 6.37 1.83
N LEU A 15 -0.95 5.27 1.12
CA LEU A 15 -0.37 4.06 1.71
C LEU A 15 1.01 4.32 2.33
N GLU A 16 1.87 5.05 1.64
CA GLU A 16 3.21 5.42 2.13
C GLU A 16 3.13 6.25 3.42
N ASN A 17 2.25 7.24 3.45
CA ASN A 17 2.01 8.07 4.64
C ASN A 17 1.42 7.23 5.79
N THR A 18 0.52 6.30 5.49
CA THR A 18 -0.07 5.39 6.47
C THR A 18 1.01 4.50 7.10
N LEU A 19 1.89 3.89 6.30
CA LEU A 19 2.94 3.00 6.80
C LEU A 19 4.07 3.76 7.51
N GLY A 20 4.44 4.92 6.97
CA GLY A 20 5.56 5.72 7.44
C GLY A 20 6.92 5.22 6.94
N GLN A 21 7.83 6.16 6.72
CA GLN A 21 9.15 5.89 6.13
C GLN A 21 9.99 4.90 6.95
N GLU A 22 9.94 4.99 8.28
CA GLU A 22 10.69 4.09 9.17
C GLU A 22 10.29 2.63 9.00
N LEU A 23 8.97 2.35 8.92
CA LEU A 23 8.47 0.99 8.71
C LEU A 23 8.85 0.49 7.33
N ILE A 24 8.58 1.27 6.28
CA ILE A 24 8.91 0.90 4.90
C ILE A 24 10.40 0.58 4.79
N LYS A 25 11.27 1.45 5.31
CA LYS A 25 12.71 1.24 5.31
C LYS A 25 13.05 -0.08 6.00
N LYS A 26 12.60 -0.28 7.24
CA LYS A 26 12.86 -1.52 8.00
C LYS A 26 12.44 -2.78 7.24
N GLU A 27 11.26 -2.75 6.64
CA GLU A 27 10.67 -3.89 5.94
C GLU A 27 11.36 -4.18 4.60
N VAL A 28 11.68 -3.14 3.81
CA VAL A 28 12.41 -3.29 2.54
C VAL A 28 13.81 -3.87 2.75
N HIS A 29 14.49 -3.59 3.86
CA HIS A 29 15.78 -4.21 4.17
C HIS A 29 15.72 -5.73 4.41
N LYS A 30 14.52 -6.31 4.58
CA LYS A 30 14.33 -7.76 4.66
C LYS A 30 14.32 -8.43 3.29
N ILE A 31 14.12 -7.67 2.22
CA ILE A 31 14.08 -8.17 0.86
C ILE A 31 15.52 -8.45 0.44
N ASP A 32 15.89 -9.73 0.41
CA ASP A 32 17.17 -10.19 -0.11
C ASP A 32 16.99 -10.73 -1.54
N GLY A 33 17.71 -10.13 -2.49
CA GLY A 33 17.64 -10.49 -3.90
C GLY A 33 16.41 -9.93 -4.65
N TRP A 34 15.98 -10.66 -5.67
CA TRP A 34 15.05 -10.16 -6.69
C TRP A 34 13.59 -10.53 -6.40
N ASN A 35 13.33 -11.38 -5.40
CA ASN A 35 11.99 -11.83 -5.05
C ASN A 35 11.53 -11.26 -3.70
N PRO A 36 10.78 -10.13 -3.69
CA PRO A 36 10.28 -9.54 -2.45
C PRO A 36 9.30 -10.44 -1.71
N GLU A 37 8.63 -11.38 -2.38
CA GLU A 37 7.69 -12.33 -1.77
C GLU A 37 8.41 -13.43 -0.97
N GLY A 38 9.71 -13.63 -1.21
CA GLY A 38 10.55 -14.56 -0.46
C GLY A 38 11.05 -14.00 0.88
N ALA A 39 10.82 -12.72 1.16
CA ALA A 39 11.30 -12.06 2.36
C ALA A 39 10.54 -12.55 3.61
N PRO A 40 11.20 -13.16 4.60
CA PRO A 40 10.53 -13.71 5.77
C PRO A 40 9.93 -12.59 6.63
N ASN A 41 8.65 -12.77 7.01
CA ASN A 41 7.91 -11.81 7.84
C ASN A 41 7.88 -10.38 7.28
N LEU A 42 7.86 -10.23 5.95
CA LEU A 42 7.64 -8.94 5.30
C LEU A 42 6.20 -8.48 5.54
N HIS A 43 6.02 -7.23 5.95
CA HIS A 43 4.69 -6.67 6.16
C HIS A 43 3.90 -6.65 4.83
N PRO A 44 2.71 -7.25 4.74
CA PRO A 44 1.97 -7.39 3.47
C PRO A 44 1.67 -6.05 2.79
N LEU A 45 1.33 -5.02 3.56
CA LEU A 45 1.14 -3.67 3.01
C LEU A 45 2.44 -3.01 2.48
N VAL A 46 3.60 -3.36 3.02
CA VAL A 46 4.89 -2.89 2.46
C VAL A 46 5.22 -3.65 1.19
N LEU A 47 4.93 -4.95 1.12
CA LEU A 47 5.04 -5.72 -0.12
C LEU A 47 4.15 -5.14 -1.22
N LEU A 48 2.89 -4.83 -0.90
CA LEU A 48 1.95 -4.18 -1.81
C LEU A 48 2.49 -2.82 -2.30
N TRP A 49 2.96 -1.97 -1.37
CA TRP A 49 3.59 -0.69 -1.73
C TRP A 49 4.80 -0.88 -2.66
N TYR A 50 5.67 -1.85 -2.37
CA TYR A 50 6.87 -2.13 -3.15
C TYR A 50 6.51 -2.55 -4.59
N LYS A 51 5.62 -3.52 -4.75
CA LYS A 51 5.16 -4.00 -6.08
C LYS A 51 4.45 -2.89 -6.86
N CYS A 52 3.57 -2.12 -6.21
CA CYS A 52 2.86 -1.05 -6.89
C CYS A 52 3.76 0.13 -7.28
N ARG A 53 4.86 0.36 -6.58
CA ARG A 53 5.89 1.31 -7.02
C ARG A 53 6.55 0.89 -8.33
N GLU A 54 6.84 -0.40 -8.49
CA GLU A 54 7.38 -0.94 -9.75
C GLU A 54 6.36 -0.81 -10.90
N ASP A 55 5.10 -1.17 -10.63
CA ASP A 55 4.00 -1.03 -11.60
C ASP A 55 3.74 0.43 -11.99
N LEU A 56 3.83 1.36 -11.04
CA LEU A 56 3.68 2.79 -11.30
C LEU A 56 4.82 3.32 -12.18
N ALA A 57 6.07 2.99 -11.85
CA ALA A 57 7.23 3.40 -12.65
C ALA A 57 7.14 2.87 -14.08
N LEU A 58 6.72 1.61 -14.27
CA LEU A 58 6.45 1.05 -15.59
C LEU A 58 5.33 1.81 -16.31
N GLY A 59 4.26 2.16 -15.59
CA GLY A 59 3.15 2.94 -16.13
C GLY A 59 3.55 4.36 -16.57
N GLU A 60 4.41 5.03 -15.80
CA GLU A 60 4.94 6.35 -16.14
C GLU A 60 5.83 6.31 -17.39
N LEU A 61 6.62 5.25 -17.55
CA LEU A 61 7.47 5.05 -18.73
C LEU A 61 6.68 4.67 -19.99
N THR A 62 5.64 3.85 -19.85
CA THR A 62 4.89 3.28 -20.98
C THR A 62 3.60 4.03 -21.32
N GLY A 63 3.11 4.88 -20.41
CA GLY A 63 1.83 5.56 -20.51
C GLY A 63 0.61 4.68 -20.17
N SER A 64 0.83 3.43 -19.74
CA SER A 64 -0.23 2.47 -19.41
C SER A 64 0.10 1.65 -18.18
N LEU A 65 -0.83 1.58 -17.22
CA LEU A 65 -0.67 0.70 -16.06
C LEU A 65 -0.92 -0.77 -16.44
N PRO A 66 -0.15 -1.71 -15.87
CA PRO A 66 -0.43 -3.12 -16.00
C PRO A 66 -1.77 -3.47 -15.35
N ILE A 67 -2.45 -4.49 -15.87
CA ILE A 67 -3.64 -5.08 -15.24
C ILE A 67 -3.13 -6.05 -14.16
N SER A 68 -2.75 -5.47 -13.03
CA SER A 68 -2.13 -6.14 -11.89
C SER A 68 -3.11 -6.16 -10.71
N GLY A 69 -3.18 -7.29 -10.00
CA GLY A 69 -3.97 -7.39 -8.77
C GLY A 69 -3.52 -6.39 -7.71
N TRP A 70 -2.21 -6.13 -7.65
CA TRP A 70 -1.60 -5.14 -6.75
C TRP A 70 -2.14 -3.72 -7.01
N VAL A 71 -2.25 -3.35 -8.28
CA VAL A 71 -2.77 -2.03 -8.68
C VAL A 71 -4.21 -1.87 -8.22
N GLN A 72 -5.05 -2.89 -8.42
CA GLN A 72 -6.45 -2.85 -7.96
C GLN A 72 -6.54 -2.76 -6.44
N GLU A 73 -5.78 -3.59 -5.74
CA GLU A 73 -5.75 -3.61 -4.28
C GLU A 73 -5.24 -2.29 -3.68
N THR A 74 -4.23 -1.68 -4.28
CA THR A 74 -3.73 -0.36 -3.85
C THR A 74 -4.75 0.74 -4.08
N LEU A 75 -5.48 0.70 -5.20
CA LEU A 75 -6.56 1.67 -5.47
C LEU A 75 -7.72 1.51 -4.47
N GLU A 76 -8.13 0.28 -4.17
CA GLU A 76 -9.12 0.01 -3.13
C GLU A 76 -8.66 0.54 -1.78
N LEU A 77 -7.41 0.24 -1.41
CA LEU A 77 -6.83 0.69 -0.14
C LEU A 77 -6.75 2.22 -0.09
N GLY A 78 -6.33 2.88 -1.17
CA GLY A 78 -6.30 4.33 -1.27
C GLY A 78 -7.66 4.97 -0.97
N ASN A 79 -8.74 4.42 -1.53
CA ASN A 79 -10.10 4.88 -1.27
C ASN A 79 -10.52 4.68 0.20
N LEU A 80 -10.12 3.55 0.82
CA LEU A 80 -10.38 3.31 2.24
C LEU A 80 -9.62 4.33 3.11
N LEU A 81 -8.34 4.58 2.79
CA LEU A 81 -7.46 5.48 3.53
C LEU A 81 -7.85 6.96 3.38
N GLU A 82 -8.35 7.38 2.22
CA GLU A 82 -8.79 8.77 1.98
C GLU A 82 -9.89 9.18 2.99
N ASN A 83 -10.80 8.25 3.28
CA ASN A 83 -11.91 8.45 4.21
C ASN A 83 -11.52 8.32 5.70
N LEU A 84 -10.29 7.90 6.01
CA LEU A 84 -9.86 7.64 7.38
C LEU A 84 -9.53 8.89 8.19
N SER A 85 -9.13 9.98 7.54
CA SER A 85 -8.69 11.21 8.22
C SER A 85 -9.79 11.85 9.08
N SER A 86 -11.06 11.60 8.74
CA SER A 86 -12.24 12.06 9.48
C SER A 86 -12.68 11.08 10.60
N ASN A 87 -11.98 9.96 10.78
CA ASN A 87 -12.36 8.94 11.75
C ASN A 87 -11.83 9.28 13.17
N PRO A 88 -12.66 9.24 14.22
CA PRO A 88 -12.20 9.47 15.60
C PRO A 88 -11.07 8.53 16.04
N ASN A 89 -11.03 7.31 15.47
CA ASN A 89 -10.05 6.29 15.79
C ASN A 89 -8.87 6.27 14.80
N TYR A 90 -8.68 7.33 14.02
CA TYR A 90 -7.67 7.40 12.95
C TYR A 90 -6.29 6.92 13.40
N THR A 91 -5.79 7.43 14.53
CA THR A 91 -4.45 7.07 15.03
C THR A 91 -4.34 5.59 15.39
N GLN A 92 -5.37 5.00 16.01
CA GLN A 92 -5.38 3.57 16.35
C GLN A 92 -5.40 2.71 15.09
N ILE A 93 -6.24 3.06 14.12
CA ILE A 93 -6.34 2.35 12.84
C ILE A 93 -4.98 2.36 12.13
N LEU A 94 -4.27 3.49 12.11
CA LEU A 94 -2.92 3.55 11.54
C LEU A 94 -1.94 2.61 12.26
N GLN A 95 -1.99 2.55 13.60
CA GLN A 95 -1.14 1.65 14.36
C GLN A 95 -1.44 0.18 14.05
N ASP A 96 -2.72 -0.18 13.95
CA ASP A 96 -3.15 -1.54 13.65
C ASP A 96 -2.79 -1.95 12.21
N LEU A 97 -2.87 -1.01 11.26
CA LEU A 97 -2.42 -1.23 9.87
C LEU A 97 -0.91 -1.42 9.73
N ARG A 98 -0.11 -0.84 10.64
CA ARG A 98 1.36 -0.99 10.67
C ARG A 98 1.80 -2.29 11.33
N ASN A 99 0.90 -2.98 12.02
CA ASN A 99 1.21 -4.19 12.75
C ASN A 99 0.83 -5.42 11.92
N ILE A 100 1.83 -6.28 11.67
CA ILE A 100 1.72 -7.48 10.85
C ILE A 100 0.68 -8.49 11.36
N SER A 101 0.31 -8.44 12.64
CA SER A 101 -0.69 -9.33 13.22
C SER A 101 -2.12 -8.81 13.11
N THR A 102 -2.32 -7.52 12.88
CA THR A 102 -3.64 -6.87 12.93
C THR A 102 -4.07 -6.27 11.60
N TRP A 103 -3.15 -6.01 10.67
CA TRP A 103 -3.42 -5.29 9.41
C TRP A 103 -4.63 -5.85 8.64
N GLU A 104 -4.73 -7.18 8.52
CA GLU A 104 -5.77 -7.83 7.72
C GLU A 104 -7.15 -7.57 8.32
N GLN A 105 -7.29 -7.80 9.63
CA GLN A 105 -8.52 -7.55 10.36
C GLN A 105 -8.92 -6.08 10.30
N THR A 106 -7.95 -5.17 10.37
CA THR A 106 -8.19 -3.73 10.23
C THR A 106 -8.71 -3.40 8.84
N ILE A 107 -8.12 -3.91 7.76
CA ILE A 107 -8.63 -3.69 6.40
C ILE A 107 -10.05 -4.23 6.24
N GLN A 108 -10.33 -5.44 6.73
CA GLN A 108 -11.69 -6.01 6.66
C GLN A 108 -12.70 -5.14 7.42
N SER A 109 -12.31 -4.60 8.57
CA SER A 109 -13.15 -3.68 9.34
C SER A 109 -13.40 -2.36 8.62
N LEU A 110 -12.47 -1.90 7.79
CA LEU A 110 -12.64 -0.70 6.97
C LEU A 110 -13.54 -0.95 5.76
N LYS A 111 -13.48 -2.13 5.15
CA LYS A 111 -14.33 -2.51 4.01
C LYS A 111 -15.81 -2.67 4.37
N GLN A 112 -16.13 -2.89 5.64
CA GLN A 112 -17.50 -3.10 6.14
C GLN A 112 -18.21 -1.82 6.59
N LYS A 113 -17.56 -0.65 6.49
CA LYS A 113 -18.12 0.66 6.85
C LYS A 113 -18.61 1.41 5.63
#